data_AF-A0A2P2MN56-F1
#
_entry.id   AF-A0A2P2MN56-F1
#
_cell.length_a   1.000
_cell.length_b   1.000
_cell.length_c   1.000
_cell.angle_alpha   90.00
_cell.angle_beta   90.00
_cell.angle_gamma   90.00
#
_symmetry.space_group_name_H-M   'P 1'
#
loop_
_entity.id
_entity.type
_entity.pdbx_description
1 polymer ?
#
loop_
_entity_poly.entity_id
_entity_poly.type
_entity_poly.pdbx_seq_one_letter_code
_entity_poly.pdbx_strand_id
1 'polypeptide(L)'
;MVSFQDNVFVTVVASIQYRALAERASDAFYKLSNTRAQIQAYVFDVIRASVPKLELDSAFEQKNEIAKVVEVELEKAMSHYGFEIVQTLIVDIEPDEHVKRAMNEINAAARLRVAANEKAEAEKILQIKRAEGEAESKYLSGLGIARQRQAIVDGLRDSVLAFSENVPGTSSKDVMDMVLVTQYFDTMKEIGASSKSNSVFIPHGPGAVGDIATQIRDGLLQANSTK
;
A
#
# COMPACT_ATOMS: atom_id res chain seq x y z
N MET A 1 32.80 9.65 -31.04
CA MET A 1 31.40 9.23 -31.08
C MET A 1 31.35 7.71 -31.23
N VAL A 2 30.90 7.00 -30.20
CA VAL A 2 30.79 5.54 -30.19
C VAL A 2 29.29 5.19 -30.19
N SER A 3 28.89 4.24 -31.03
CA SER A 3 27.50 3.79 -31.17
C SER A 3 27.29 2.46 -30.43
N PHE A 4 26.28 2.41 -29.58
CA PHE A 4 25.82 1.20 -28.89
C PHE A 4 24.99 0.29 -29.79
N GLN A 5 24.78 -0.96 -29.36
CA GLN A 5 23.89 -1.93 -30.02
C GLN A 5 22.43 -1.43 -30.12
N ASP A 6 22.06 -0.43 -29.30
CA ASP A 6 20.77 0.25 -29.28
C ASP A 6 20.75 1.64 -29.94
N ASN A 7 21.68 1.95 -30.85
CA ASN A 7 21.69 3.24 -31.57
C ASN A 7 21.88 4.46 -30.63
N VAL A 8 22.50 4.25 -29.46
CA VAL A 8 22.80 5.29 -28.47
C VAL A 8 24.20 5.87 -28.73
N PHE A 9 24.29 7.20 -28.79
CA PHE A 9 25.56 7.91 -28.86
C PHE A 9 26.01 8.32 -27.47
N VAL A 10 27.26 7.99 -27.15
CA VAL A 10 27.86 8.29 -25.84
C VAL A 10 29.19 9.02 -26.03
N THR A 11 29.40 10.03 -25.19
CA THR A 11 30.64 10.78 -25.07
C THR A 11 31.42 10.23 -23.88
N VAL A 12 32.57 9.63 -24.14
CA VAL A 12 33.44 9.08 -23.09
C VAL A 12 34.64 10.00 -22.91
N VAL A 13 34.84 10.48 -21.69
CA VAL A 13 36.01 11.26 -21.28
C VAL A 13 36.96 10.34 -20.54
N ALA A 14 38.12 10.07 -21.14
CA ALA A 14 39.17 9.26 -20.56
C ALA A 14 40.44 10.09 -20.32
N SER A 15 41.10 9.83 -19.20
CA SER A 15 42.40 10.41 -18.84
C SER A 15 43.44 9.31 -18.77
N ILE A 16 44.53 9.47 -19.50
CA ILE A 16 45.59 8.48 -19.62
C ILE A 16 46.90 9.12 -19.19
N GLN A 17 47.56 8.49 -18.23
CA GLN A 17 48.90 8.85 -17.82
C GLN A 17 49.89 7.89 -18.47
N TYR A 18 50.87 8.43 -19.18
CA TYR A 18 51.92 7.65 -19.83
C TYR A 18 53.28 8.31 -19.61
N ARG A 19 54.33 7.49 -19.61
CA ARG A 19 55.72 7.93 -19.55
C ARG A 19 56.56 7.20 -20.58
N ALA A 20 57.59 7.87 -21.10
CA ALA A 20 58.58 7.21 -21.94
C ALA A 20 59.55 6.41 -21.06
N LEU A 21 59.88 5.19 -21.46
CA LEU A 21 60.89 4.37 -20.79
C LEU A 21 62.28 4.92 -21.11
N ALA A 22 63.10 5.16 -20.07
CA ALA A 22 64.45 5.71 -20.24
C ALA A 22 65.33 4.85 -21.15
N GLU A 23 65.18 3.52 -21.08
CA GLU A 23 65.92 2.55 -21.89
C GLU A 23 65.52 2.56 -23.39
N ARG A 24 64.32 3.05 -23.71
CA ARG A 24 63.76 3.11 -25.07
C ARG A 24 63.42 4.54 -25.50
N ALA A 25 64.09 5.53 -24.92
CA ALA A 25 63.83 6.94 -25.18
C ALA A 25 64.09 7.34 -26.65
N SER A 26 65.10 6.73 -27.30
CA SER A 26 65.37 6.91 -28.73
C SER A 26 64.22 6.39 -29.59
N ASP A 27 63.71 5.20 -29.29
CA ASP A 27 62.58 4.60 -29.98
C ASP A 27 61.31 5.44 -29.82
N ALA A 28 61.03 5.90 -28.60
CA ALA A 28 59.88 6.75 -28.30
C ALA A 28 59.91 8.08 -29.06
N PHE A 29 61.10 8.65 -29.29
CA PHE A 29 61.27 9.93 -29.98
C PHE A 29 61.26 9.79 -31.51
N TYR A 30 61.85 8.73 -32.06
CA TYR A 30 62.01 8.57 -33.50
C TYR A 30 60.95 7.71 -34.19
N LYS A 31 60.26 6.80 -33.47
CA LYS A 31 59.27 5.89 -34.08
C LYS A 31 57.87 6.47 -34.21
N LEU A 32 57.50 7.47 -33.40
CA LEU A 32 56.20 8.11 -33.46
C LEU A 32 56.30 9.60 -33.77
N SER A 33 55.64 10.03 -34.84
CA SER A 33 55.55 11.45 -35.19
C SER A 33 54.62 12.23 -34.25
N ASN A 34 53.51 11.62 -33.81
CA ASN A 34 52.56 12.24 -32.87
C ASN A 34 52.01 11.23 -31.88
N THR A 35 52.68 11.11 -30.73
CA THR A 35 52.32 10.20 -29.64
C THR A 35 50.91 10.42 -29.12
N ARG A 36 50.50 11.68 -28.94
CA ARG A 36 49.18 12.00 -28.38
C ARG A 36 48.05 11.56 -29.31
N ALA A 37 48.17 11.86 -30.61
CA ALA A 37 47.14 11.48 -31.58
C ALA A 37 47.05 9.95 -31.74
N GLN A 38 48.19 9.26 -31.72
CA GLN A 38 48.21 7.80 -31.83
C GLN A 38 47.57 7.13 -30.61
N ILE A 39 47.93 7.55 -29.39
CA ILE A 39 47.32 7.04 -28.16
C ILE A 39 45.82 7.30 -28.18
N GLN A 40 45.38 8.50 -28.57
CA GLN A 40 43.97 8.83 -28.66
C GLN A 40 43.21 7.94 -29.65
N ALA A 41 43.81 7.62 -30.81
CA ALA A 41 43.20 6.74 -31.80
C ALA A 41 43.03 5.30 -31.29
N TYR A 42 44.06 4.75 -30.63
CA TYR A 42 43.98 3.41 -30.04
C TYR A 42 42.94 3.33 -28.92
N VAL A 43 42.93 4.33 -28.03
CA VAL A 43 41.94 4.39 -26.95
C VAL A 43 40.52 4.49 -27.51
N PHE A 44 40.34 5.30 -28.56
CA PHE A 44 39.06 5.41 -29.23
C PHE A 44 38.59 4.06 -29.80
N ASP A 45 39.48 3.29 -30.43
CA ASP A 45 39.15 1.98 -30.98
C ASP A 45 38.78 0.96 -29.90
N VAL A 46 39.55 0.90 -28.81
CA VAL A 46 39.29 -0.01 -27.68
C VAL A 46 37.98 0.33 -26.97
N ILE A 47 37.74 1.62 -26.68
CA ILE A 47 36.48 2.07 -26.08
C ILE A 47 35.32 1.75 -27.04
N ARG A 48 35.49 1.99 -28.34
CA ARG A 48 34.47 1.67 -29.35
C ARG A 48 34.14 0.17 -29.41
N ALA A 49 35.12 -0.71 -29.23
CA ALA A 49 34.91 -2.16 -29.26
C ALA A 49 34.40 -2.74 -27.94
N SER A 50 34.73 -2.11 -26.81
CA SER A 50 34.41 -2.63 -25.47
C SER A 50 33.09 -2.09 -24.92
N VAL A 51 32.80 -0.80 -25.12
CA VAL A 51 31.63 -0.13 -24.53
C VAL A 51 30.29 -0.69 -25.02
N PRO A 52 30.07 -1.00 -26.32
CA PRO A 52 28.78 -1.52 -26.81
C PRO A 52 28.41 -2.92 -26.32
N LYS A 53 29.36 -3.68 -25.74
CA LYS A 53 29.12 -5.05 -25.27
C LYS A 53 28.43 -5.12 -23.90
N LEU A 54 28.44 -4.02 -23.16
CA LEU A 54 27.84 -3.89 -21.83
C LEU A 54 26.55 -3.10 -21.98
N GLU A 55 25.51 -3.35 -21.18
CA GLU A 55 24.35 -2.44 -21.11
C GLU A 55 24.79 -1.06 -20.61
N LEU A 56 24.11 0.01 -21.04
CA LEU A 56 24.52 1.39 -20.69
C LEU A 56 24.60 1.60 -19.16
N ASP A 57 23.63 1.06 -18.41
CA ASP A 57 23.64 1.10 -16.94
C ASP A 57 24.83 0.33 -16.36
N SER A 58 25.15 -0.84 -16.91
CA SER A 58 26.34 -1.61 -16.51
C SER A 58 27.64 -0.90 -16.87
N ALA A 59 27.69 -0.14 -17.98
CA ALA A 59 28.87 0.64 -18.36
C ALA A 59 29.15 1.79 -17.38
N PHE A 60 28.12 2.35 -16.74
CA PHE A 60 28.27 3.33 -15.66
C PHE A 60 28.83 2.72 -14.37
N GLU A 61 28.38 1.52 -14.01
CA GLU A 61 28.85 0.82 -12.81
C GLU A 61 30.27 0.24 -13.01
N GLN A 62 30.56 -0.24 -14.21
CA GLN A 62 31.80 -0.94 -14.55
C GLN A 62 32.86 -0.02 -15.17
N LYS A 63 32.89 1.28 -14.82
CA LYS A 63 33.92 2.24 -15.29
C LYS A 63 35.35 1.73 -15.10
N ASN A 64 35.60 1.07 -13.96
CA ASN A 64 36.92 0.50 -13.64
C ASN A 64 37.30 -0.69 -14.55
N GLU A 65 36.32 -1.48 -14.97
CA GLU A 65 36.55 -2.64 -15.82
C GLU A 65 36.91 -2.19 -17.24
N ILE A 66 36.17 -1.22 -17.78
CA ILE A 66 36.48 -0.62 -19.08
C ILE A 66 37.85 0.06 -19.03
N ALA A 67 38.18 0.77 -17.94
CA ALA A 67 39.50 1.39 -17.75
C ALA A 67 40.62 0.34 -17.78
N LYS A 68 40.43 -0.80 -17.12
CA LYS A 68 41.38 -1.91 -17.09
C LYS A 68 41.56 -2.56 -18.47
N VAL A 69 40.48 -2.74 -19.23
CA VAL A 69 40.56 -3.26 -20.60
C VAL A 69 41.35 -2.30 -21.50
N VAL A 70 41.08 -0.99 -21.40
CA VAL A 70 41.82 0.04 -22.15
C VAL A 70 43.29 0.05 -21.75
N GLU A 71 43.61 -0.06 -20.46
CA GLU A 71 44.99 -0.10 -19.97
C GLU A 71 45.78 -1.28 -20.56
N VAL A 72 45.23 -2.49 -20.49
CA VAL A 72 45.89 -3.71 -20.97
C VAL A 72 46.13 -3.67 -22.48
N GLU A 73 45.15 -3.22 -23.27
CA GLU A 73 45.29 -3.14 -24.71
C GLU A 73 46.23 -2.00 -25.14
N LEU A 74 46.17 -0.86 -24.45
CA LEU A 74 47.05 0.27 -24.73
C LEU A 74 48.50 -0.03 -24.36
N GLU A 75 48.76 -0.74 -23.25
CA GLU A 75 50.10 -1.14 -22.83
C GLU A 75 50.76 -2.08 -23.85
N LYS A 76 50.02 -3.08 -24.36
CA LYS A 76 50.51 -3.99 -25.42
C LYS A 76 50.92 -3.21 -26.67
N ALA A 77 50.08 -2.29 -27.13
CA ALA A 77 50.34 -1.50 -28.33
C ALA A 77 51.49 -0.50 -28.14
N MET A 78 51.54 0.19 -26.99
CA MET A 78 52.48 1.30 -26.75
C MET A 78 53.87 0.85 -26.27
N SER A 79 53.98 -0.33 -25.68
CA SER A 79 55.27 -0.93 -25.29
C SER A 79 56.23 -1.14 -26.47
N HIS A 80 55.69 -1.40 -27.67
CA HIS A 80 56.46 -1.54 -28.92
C HIS A 80 57.14 -0.23 -29.33
N TYR A 81 56.56 0.90 -28.92
CA TYR A 81 57.04 2.24 -29.21
C TYR A 81 57.82 2.87 -28.04
N GLY A 82 58.08 2.12 -26.96
CA GLY A 82 58.86 2.61 -25.81
C GLY A 82 58.08 3.48 -24.82
N PHE A 83 56.74 3.43 -24.86
CA PHE A 83 55.88 4.11 -23.89
C PHE A 83 55.29 3.10 -22.89
N GLU A 84 55.26 3.49 -21.62
CA GLU A 84 54.63 2.77 -20.52
C GLU A 84 53.37 3.54 -20.09
N ILE A 85 52.25 2.82 -19.96
CA ILE A 85 51.00 3.38 -19.46
C ILE A 85 51.02 3.24 -17.93
N VAL A 86 50.98 4.36 -17.23
CA VAL A 86 51.01 4.39 -15.77
C VAL A 86 49.63 4.11 -15.20
N GLN A 87 48.61 4.77 -15.75
CA GLN A 87 47.24 4.62 -15.30
C GLN A 87 46.25 5.09 -16.37
N THR A 88 45.15 4.36 -16.52
CA THR A 88 43.99 4.80 -17.33
C THR A 88 42.78 5.01 -16.43
N LEU A 89 42.12 6.17 -16.54
CA LEU A 89 40.89 6.45 -15.82
C LEU A 89 39.81 6.91 -16.80
N ILE A 90 38.60 6.38 -16.62
CA ILE A 90 37.41 6.90 -17.29
C ILE A 90 36.76 7.90 -16.34
N VAL A 91 36.84 9.18 -16.72
CA VAL A 91 36.33 10.30 -15.92
C VAL A 91 34.81 10.30 -16.00
N ASP A 92 34.28 10.31 -17.23
CA ASP A 92 32.84 10.30 -17.42
C ASP A 92 32.38 9.63 -18.72
N ILE A 93 31.12 9.21 -18.70
CA ILE A 93 30.41 8.57 -19.81
C ILE A 93 29.07 9.31 -19.92
N GLU A 94 28.95 10.26 -20.84
CA GLU A 94 27.75 11.05 -21.00
C GLU A 94 26.96 10.60 -22.24
N PRO A 95 25.76 10.02 -22.09
CA PRO A 95 24.88 9.75 -23.21
C PRO A 95 24.35 11.06 -23.80
N ASP A 96 23.95 11.00 -25.07
CA ASP A 96 23.25 12.10 -25.74
C ASP A 96 22.03 12.56 -24.91
N GLU A 97 21.74 13.85 -24.94
CA GLU A 97 20.63 14.46 -24.24
C GLU A 97 19.28 13.81 -24.59
N HIS A 98 19.08 13.37 -25.83
CA HIS A 98 17.86 12.68 -26.24
C HIS A 98 17.69 11.36 -25.52
N VAL A 99 18.77 10.58 -25.39
CA VAL A 99 18.76 9.28 -24.72
C VAL A 99 18.61 9.47 -23.21
N LYS A 100 19.30 10.47 -22.64
CA LYS A 100 19.18 10.81 -21.22
C LYS A 100 17.75 11.17 -20.83
N ARG A 101 17.03 11.93 -21.67
CA ARG A 101 15.61 12.24 -21.45
C ARG A 101 14.74 10.99 -21.55
N ALA A 102 14.89 10.19 -22.60
CA ALA A 102 14.11 8.97 -22.79
C ALA A 102 14.30 7.98 -21.63
N MET A 103 15.53 7.78 -21.16
CA MET A 103 15.81 6.92 -20.01
C MET A 103 15.17 7.45 -18.72
N ASN A 104 15.27 8.75 -18.48
CA ASN A 104 14.64 9.36 -17.32
C ASN A 104 13.11 9.20 -17.34
N GLU A 105 12.48 9.32 -18.53
CA GLU A 105 11.05 9.08 -18.70
C GLU A 105 10.69 7.60 -18.45
N ILE A 106 11.46 6.66 -18.99
CA ILE A 106 11.24 5.22 -18.77
C ILE A 106 11.38 4.88 -17.28
N ASN A 107 12.43 5.37 -16.62
CA ASN A 107 12.65 5.14 -15.20
C ASN A 107 11.57 5.80 -14.33
N ALA A 108 11.15 7.01 -14.69
CA ALA A 108 10.03 7.68 -14.02
C ALA A 108 8.73 6.88 -14.20
N ALA A 109 8.43 6.42 -15.41
CA ALA A 109 7.25 5.61 -15.70
C ALA A 109 7.28 4.27 -14.96
N ALA A 110 8.43 3.59 -14.92
CA ALA A 110 8.61 2.35 -14.17
C ALA A 110 8.37 2.56 -12.66
N ARG A 111 8.94 3.62 -12.07
CA ARG A 111 8.70 4.00 -10.68
C ARG A 111 7.23 4.34 -10.41
N LEU A 112 6.60 5.10 -11.30
CA LEU A 112 5.18 5.42 -11.21
C LEU A 112 4.30 4.17 -11.28
N ARG A 113 4.65 3.19 -12.12
CA ARG A 113 3.92 1.93 -12.24
C ARG A 113 4.02 1.10 -10.96
N VAL A 114 5.21 1.01 -10.36
CA VAL A 114 5.41 0.32 -9.07
C VAL A 114 4.59 1.01 -7.98
N ALA A 115 4.69 2.34 -7.86
CA ALA A 115 3.93 3.11 -6.88
C ALA A 115 2.41 2.99 -7.08
N ALA A 116 1.94 2.97 -8.34
CA ALA A 116 0.53 2.77 -8.65
C ALA A 116 0.03 1.38 -8.26
N ASN A 117 0.83 0.34 -8.48
CA ASN A 117 0.50 -1.03 -8.09
C ASN A 117 0.43 -1.17 -6.56
N GLU A 118 1.42 -0.65 -5.84
CA GLU A 118 1.42 -0.66 -4.38
C GLU A 118 0.23 0.10 -3.80
N LYS A 119 -0.11 1.26 -4.39
CA LYS A 119 -1.28 2.04 -3.99
C LYS A 119 -2.59 1.28 -4.24
N ALA A 120 -2.72 0.63 -5.39
CA ALA A 120 -3.89 -0.18 -5.73
C ALA A 120 -4.05 -1.38 -4.78
N GLU A 121 -2.94 -2.02 -4.41
CA GLU A 121 -2.94 -3.11 -3.45
C GLU A 121 -3.30 -2.64 -2.04
N ALA A 122 -2.76 -1.50 -1.60
CA ALA A 122 -3.12 -0.88 -0.33
C ALA A 122 -4.62 -0.52 -0.28
N GLU A 123 -5.18 0.04 -1.35
CA GLU A 123 -6.59 0.39 -1.44
C GLU A 123 -7.50 -0.85 -1.40
N LYS A 124 -7.10 -1.93 -2.08
CA LYS A 124 -7.78 -3.22 -2.00
C LYS A 124 -7.80 -3.77 -0.57
N ILE A 125 -6.65 -3.77 0.11
CA ILE A 125 -6.56 -4.25 1.50
C ILE A 125 -7.45 -3.41 2.42
N LEU A 126 -7.43 -2.09 2.26
CA LEU A 126 -8.23 -1.17 3.06
C LEU A 126 -9.73 -1.41 2.86
N GLN A 127 -10.17 -1.63 1.62
CA GLN A 127 -11.58 -1.92 1.31
C GLN A 127 -12.03 -3.26 1.91
N ILE A 128 -11.21 -4.31 1.81
CA ILE A 128 -11.50 -5.62 2.41
C ILE A 128 -11.60 -5.49 3.93
N LYS A 129 -10.62 -4.84 4.57
CA LYS A 129 -10.60 -4.66 6.03
C LYS A 129 -11.78 -3.85 6.53
N ARG A 130 -12.21 -2.85 5.77
CA ARG A 130 -13.42 -2.09 6.08
C ARG A 130 -14.67 -2.96 5.99
N ALA A 131 -14.80 -3.78 4.95
CA ALA A 131 -15.93 -4.70 4.78
C ALA A 131 -15.97 -5.76 5.88
N GLU A 132 -14.81 -6.32 6.27
CA GLU A 132 -14.68 -7.24 7.40
C GLU A 132 -15.12 -6.58 8.71
N GLY A 133 -14.65 -5.36 8.99
CA GLY A 133 -15.02 -4.61 10.19
C GLY A 133 -16.52 -4.27 10.25
N GLU A 134 -17.13 -3.91 9.11
CA GLU A 134 -18.58 -3.66 9.04
C GLU A 134 -19.40 -4.95 9.26
N ALA A 135 -18.95 -6.08 8.71
CA ALA A 135 -19.60 -7.37 8.92
C ALA A 135 -19.50 -7.82 10.39
N GLU A 136 -18.31 -7.72 10.99
CA GLU A 136 -18.06 -8.07 12.38
C GLU A 136 -18.84 -7.15 13.34
N SER A 137 -18.89 -5.84 13.07
CA SER A 137 -19.68 -4.90 13.85
C SER A 137 -21.17 -5.25 13.84
N LYS A 138 -21.75 -5.57 12.67
CA LYS A 138 -23.16 -6.00 12.57
C LYS A 138 -23.41 -7.30 13.32
N TYR A 139 -22.49 -8.26 13.22
CA TYR A 139 -22.58 -9.52 13.95
C TYR A 139 -22.57 -9.31 15.47
N LEU A 140 -21.60 -8.55 15.98
CA LEU A 140 -21.50 -8.21 17.41
C LEU A 140 -22.71 -7.41 17.90
N SER A 141 -23.22 -6.48 17.10
CA SER A 141 -24.44 -5.74 17.42
C SER A 141 -25.66 -6.67 17.52
N GLY A 142 -25.82 -7.61 16.59
CA GLY A 142 -26.90 -8.60 16.63
C GLY A 142 -26.80 -9.52 17.84
N LEU A 143 -25.59 -10.00 18.16
CA LEU A 143 -25.32 -10.80 19.35
C LEU A 143 -25.62 -10.01 20.64
N GLY A 144 -25.27 -8.73 20.68
CA GLY A 144 -25.57 -7.82 21.77
C GLY A 144 -27.08 -7.70 22.02
N ILE A 145 -27.87 -7.48 20.96
CA ILE A 145 -29.34 -7.41 21.06
C ILE A 145 -29.93 -8.74 21.53
N ALA A 146 -29.44 -9.88 21.03
CA ALA A 146 -29.92 -11.19 21.45
C ALA A 146 -29.64 -11.44 22.95
N ARG A 147 -28.40 -11.16 23.40
CA ARG A 147 -28.03 -11.26 24.82
C ARG A 147 -28.83 -10.31 25.70
N GLN A 148 -29.04 -9.08 25.24
CA GLN A 148 -29.87 -8.10 25.95
C GLN A 148 -31.31 -8.60 26.10
N ARG A 149 -31.91 -9.14 25.03
CA ARG A 149 -33.27 -9.72 25.08
C ARG A 149 -33.34 -10.88 26.07
N GLN A 150 -32.34 -11.74 26.08
CA GLN A 150 -32.29 -12.87 27.00
C GLN A 150 -32.19 -12.40 28.46
N ALA A 151 -31.31 -11.44 28.76
CA ALA A 151 -31.19 -10.86 30.09
C ALA A 151 -32.50 -10.18 30.56
N ILE A 152 -33.24 -9.53 29.65
CA ILE A 152 -34.57 -8.96 29.96
C ILE A 152 -35.58 -10.06 30.33
N VAL A 153 -35.64 -11.14 29.54
CA VAL A 153 -36.56 -12.26 29.79
C VAL A 153 -36.23 -12.94 31.13
N ASP A 154 -34.95 -13.19 31.39
CA ASP A 154 -34.49 -13.80 32.64
C ASP A 154 -34.82 -12.90 33.85
N GLY A 155 -34.55 -11.59 33.75
CA GLY A 155 -34.88 -10.63 34.80
C GLY A 155 -36.40 -10.50 35.06
N LEU A 156 -37.22 -10.55 34.01
CA LEU A 156 -38.68 -10.59 34.13
C LEU A 156 -39.15 -11.87 34.82
N ARG A 157 -38.59 -13.03 34.46
CA ARG A 157 -38.92 -14.32 35.09
C ARG A 157 -38.64 -14.28 36.58
N ASP A 158 -37.46 -13.80 36.95
CA ASP A 158 -37.05 -13.72 38.35
C ASP A 158 -37.92 -12.71 39.13
N SER A 159 -38.29 -11.59 38.49
CA SER A 159 -39.24 -10.62 39.05
C SER A 159 -40.62 -11.23 39.30
N VAL A 160 -41.13 -12.04 38.36
CA VAL A 160 -42.43 -12.73 38.51
C VAL A 160 -42.41 -13.74 39.65
N LEU A 161 -41.32 -14.52 39.78
CA LEU A 161 -41.17 -15.49 40.87
C LEU A 161 -41.08 -14.80 42.24
N ALA A 162 -40.25 -13.76 42.37
CA ALA A 162 -40.10 -13.02 43.61
C ALA A 162 -41.39 -12.32 44.06
N PHE A 163 -42.19 -11.80 43.13
CA PHE A 163 -43.47 -11.18 43.47
C PHE A 163 -44.53 -12.21 43.91
N SER A 164 -44.56 -13.38 43.25
CA SER A 164 -45.49 -14.46 43.57
C SER A 164 -45.20 -15.11 44.93
N GLU A 165 -43.96 -15.12 45.40
CA GLU A 165 -43.59 -15.66 46.72
C GLU A 165 -43.89 -14.69 47.87
N ASN A 166 -43.74 -13.37 47.65
CA ASN A 166 -43.83 -12.38 48.71
C ASN A 166 -45.22 -11.76 48.91
N VAL A 167 -46.16 -11.97 47.97
CA VAL A 167 -47.52 -11.43 48.04
C VAL A 167 -48.54 -12.59 48.00
N PRO A 168 -49.23 -12.91 49.11
CA PRO A 168 -50.19 -14.01 49.14
C PRO A 168 -51.45 -13.68 48.32
N GLY A 169 -51.80 -14.53 47.35
CA GLY A 169 -53.07 -14.47 46.61
C GLY A 169 -53.02 -13.92 45.19
N THR A 170 -51.85 -13.51 44.68
CA THR A 170 -51.69 -13.04 43.29
C THR A 170 -51.41 -14.18 42.33
N SER A 171 -52.13 -14.21 41.20
CA SER A 171 -51.86 -15.15 40.11
C SER A 171 -50.68 -14.66 39.26
N SER A 172 -49.92 -15.58 38.65
CA SER A 172 -48.91 -15.22 37.63
C SER A 172 -49.48 -14.36 36.50
N LYS A 173 -50.80 -14.43 36.28
CA LYS A 173 -51.52 -13.60 35.31
C LYS A 173 -51.62 -12.13 35.74
N ASP A 174 -51.81 -11.86 37.02
CA ASP A 174 -51.93 -10.49 37.56
C ASP A 174 -50.58 -9.77 37.55
N VAL A 175 -49.50 -10.51 37.82
CA VAL A 175 -48.12 -9.98 37.74
C VAL A 175 -47.75 -9.64 36.29
N MET A 176 -48.15 -10.49 35.34
CA MET A 176 -47.92 -10.24 33.91
C MET A 176 -48.69 -9.01 33.40
N ASP A 177 -49.95 -8.85 33.84
CA ASP A 177 -50.78 -7.69 33.51
C ASP A 177 -50.16 -6.40 34.09
N MET A 178 -49.62 -6.44 35.31
CA MET A 178 -48.91 -5.30 35.91
C MET A 178 -47.62 -4.95 35.17
N VAL A 179 -46.81 -5.95 34.77
CA VAL A 179 -45.60 -5.74 33.94
C VAL A 179 -45.94 -5.08 32.60
N LEU A 180 -47.01 -5.52 31.92
CA LEU A 180 -47.44 -4.92 30.65
C LEU A 180 -47.80 -3.45 30.79
N VAL A 181 -48.46 -3.08 31.90
CA VAL A 181 -48.82 -1.70 32.20
C VAL A 181 -47.57 -0.85 32.47
N THR A 182 -46.58 -1.34 33.23
CA THR A 182 -45.32 -0.62 33.43
C THR A 182 -44.54 -0.45 32.12
N GLN A 183 -44.47 -1.49 31.29
CA GLN A 183 -43.79 -1.43 29.99
C GLN A 183 -44.47 -0.42 29.05
N TYR A 184 -45.80 -0.34 29.08
CA TYR A 184 -46.56 0.67 28.34
C TYR A 184 -46.21 2.09 28.79
N PHE A 185 -46.10 2.34 30.10
CA PHE A 185 -45.68 3.66 30.60
C PHE A 185 -44.22 3.99 30.30
N ASP A 186 -43.31 3.01 30.38
CA ASP A 186 -41.90 3.21 30.05
C ASP A 186 -41.70 3.50 28.56
N THR A 187 -42.40 2.77 27.67
CA THR A 187 -42.37 3.08 26.23
C THR A 187 -42.95 4.46 25.93
N MET A 188 -44.03 4.87 26.61
CA MET A 188 -44.54 6.25 26.50
C MET A 188 -43.53 7.29 26.99
N LYS A 189 -42.81 7.02 28.07
CA LYS A 189 -41.75 7.89 28.58
C LYS A 189 -40.58 8.01 27.61
N GLU A 190 -40.15 6.91 26.98
CA GLU A 190 -39.09 6.88 25.97
C GLU A 190 -39.49 7.65 24.70
N ILE A 191 -40.73 7.45 24.23
CA ILE A 191 -41.31 8.17 23.09
C ILE A 191 -41.41 9.67 23.39
N GLY A 192 -41.78 10.04 24.62
CA GLY A 192 -41.85 11.43 25.08
C GLY A 192 -40.49 12.08 25.30
N ALA A 193 -39.45 11.32 25.64
CA ALA A 193 -38.08 11.79 25.79
C ALA A 193 -37.35 11.95 24.44
N SER A 194 -37.73 11.16 23.42
CA SER A 194 -37.23 11.30 22.06
C SER A 194 -37.89 12.50 21.36
N SER A 195 -37.15 13.61 21.23
CA SER A 195 -37.65 14.92 20.74
C SER A 195 -38.23 14.96 19.32
N LYS A 196 -38.33 13.83 18.60
CA LYS A 196 -38.83 13.74 17.22
C LYS A 196 -40.26 13.18 17.09
N SER A 197 -40.94 12.83 18.19
CA SER A 197 -42.29 12.27 18.16
C SER A 197 -43.36 13.38 18.24
N ASN A 198 -44.08 13.65 17.15
CA ASN A 198 -44.83 14.90 16.97
C ASN A 198 -46.29 14.94 17.51
N SER A 199 -46.83 13.88 18.11
CA SER A 199 -48.08 13.85 18.91
C SER A 199 -48.55 12.39 19.03
N VAL A 200 -48.65 11.86 20.25
CA VAL A 200 -49.27 10.54 20.52
C VAL A 200 -50.58 10.76 21.26
N PHE A 201 -51.70 10.37 20.65
CA PHE A 201 -53.02 10.46 21.28
C PHE A 201 -53.22 9.30 22.23
N ILE A 202 -53.28 9.59 23.53
CA ILE A 202 -53.55 8.60 24.59
C ILE A 202 -55.03 8.72 24.97
N PRO A 203 -55.84 7.65 24.84
CA PRO A 203 -57.21 7.65 25.34
C PRO A 203 -57.17 7.75 26.87
N HIS A 204 -57.67 8.85 27.42
CA HIS A 204 -57.66 9.17 28.85
C HIS A 204 -59.10 9.06 29.38
N GLY A 205 -59.46 7.87 29.85
CA GLY A 205 -60.71 7.62 30.56
C GLY A 205 -60.44 6.73 31.78
N PRO A 206 -61.24 6.82 32.86
CA PRO A 206 -61.04 6.01 34.07
C PRO A 206 -61.07 4.49 33.83
N GLY A 207 -61.69 4.03 32.74
CA GLY A 207 -61.70 2.63 32.28
C GLY A 207 -60.67 2.30 31.19
N ALA A 208 -59.97 3.30 30.63
CA ALA A 208 -59.11 3.11 29.46
C ALA A 208 -57.92 2.16 29.74
N VAL A 209 -57.39 2.16 30.97
CA VAL A 209 -56.31 1.25 31.36
C VAL A 209 -56.81 -0.20 31.44
N GLY A 210 -58.04 -0.41 31.93
CA GLY A 210 -58.70 -1.71 31.92
C GLY A 210 -59.01 -2.17 30.50
N ASP A 211 -59.55 -1.29 29.66
CA ASP A 211 -59.87 -1.60 28.26
C ASP A 211 -58.62 -1.92 27.45
N ILE A 212 -57.50 -1.21 27.66
CA ILE A 212 -56.21 -1.51 27.00
C ILE A 212 -55.68 -2.88 27.46
N ALA A 213 -55.69 -3.16 28.77
CA ALA A 213 -55.24 -4.45 29.29
C ALA A 213 -56.10 -5.61 28.73
N THR A 214 -57.41 -5.41 28.62
CA THR A 214 -58.35 -6.39 28.09
C THR A 214 -58.15 -6.58 26.58
N GLN A 215 -57.98 -5.50 25.80
CA GLN A 215 -57.69 -5.56 24.37
C GLN A 215 -56.35 -6.24 24.05
N ILE A 216 -55.31 -5.99 24.83
CA ILE A 216 -54.01 -6.67 24.66
C ILE A 216 -54.14 -8.17 24.96
N ARG A 217 -54.89 -8.53 26.01
CA ARG A 217 -55.12 -9.92 26.40
C ARG A 217 -55.95 -10.68 25.37
N ASP A 218 -57.02 -10.08 24.85
CA ASP A 218 -57.87 -10.68 23.81
C ASP A 218 -57.12 -10.81 22.48
N GLY A 219 -56.30 -9.83 22.11
CA GLY A 219 -55.44 -9.90 20.93
C GLY A 219 -54.44 -11.06 20.98
N LEU A 220 -53.83 -11.32 22.15
CA LEU A 220 -52.92 -12.45 22.35
C LEU A 220 -53.63 -13.81 22.36
N LEU A 221 -54.85 -13.88 22.92
CA LEU A 221 -55.66 -15.11 22.94
C LEU A 221 -56.21 -15.46 21.55
N GLN A 222 -56.60 -14.47 20.75
CA GLN A 222 -57.09 -14.66 19.39
C GLN A 222 -55.95 -15.10 18.44
N ALA A 223 -54.73 -14.59 18.64
CA ALA A 223 -53.55 -15.08 17.94
C ALA A 223 -53.22 -16.56 18.25
N ASN A 224 -53.50 -17.04 19.47
CA ASN A 224 -53.32 -18.44 19.86
C ASN A 224 -54.46 -19.36 19.41
N SER A 225 -55.67 -18.84 19.18
CA SER A 225 -56.83 -19.59 18.67
C SER A 225 -56.82 -19.78 17.15
N THR A 226 -55.92 -19.09 16.43
CA THR A 226 -55.85 -19.13 14.96
C THR A 226 -54.66 -19.95 14.45
N LYS A 227 -54.27 -21.00 15.19
CA LYS A 227 -53.33 -22.03 14.75
C LYS A 227 -54.03 -23.38 14.61
#